data_AF-N9NGB7-F1
#
_entry.id   AF-N9NGB7-F1
#
_cell.length_a   1.000
_cell.length_b   1.000
_cell.length_c   1.000
_cell.angle_alpha   90.00
_cell.angle_beta   90.00
_cell.angle_gamma   90.00
#
_symmetry.space_group_name_H-M   'P 1'
#
loop_
_entity.id
_entity.type
_entity.pdbx_description
1 polymer ?
#
loop_
_entity_poly.entity_id
_entity_poly.type
_entity_poly.pdbx_seq_one_letter_code
_entity_poly.pdbx_strand_id
1 'polypeptide(L)'
;MKLLCLLLATLSLTGCIFGKSSEVKRAEKVLQNFQCHNIESSELATSSISTFYQQSLAANKEKAASYIEQYKNGEDLFDIPLDEVVQQKYQLYIQACQALGGISTTKEPIAVTSTE
;
A
#
# COMPACT_ATOMS: atom_id res chain seq x y z
N MET A 1 -19.64 -26.19 -42.90
CA MET A 1 -19.41 -26.32 -41.45
C MET A 1 -17.93 -26.63 -41.22
N LYS A 2 -17.10 -25.62 -40.91
CA LYS A 2 -15.64 -25.78 -40.62
C LYS A 2 -14.97 -24.47 -40.14
N LEU A 3 -15.53 -23.30 -40.48
CA LEU A 3 -14.99 -22.01 -40.02
C LEU A 3 -15.46 -21.56 -38.62
N LEU A 4 -16.58 -22.08 -38.12
CA LEU A 4 -17.14 -21.64 -36.84
C LEU A 4 -16.29 -22.10 -35.63
N CYS A 5 -15.54 -23.19 -35.78
CA CYS A 5 -14.75 -23.76 -34.70
C CYS A 5 -13.41 -23.04 -34.48
N LEU A 6 -12.96 -22.21 -35.44
CA LEU A 6 -11.70 -21.46 -35.30
C LEU A 6 -11.85 -20.23 -34.38
N LEU A 7 -13.05 -19.66 -34.29
CA LEU A 7 -13.33 -18.47 -33.48
C LEU A 7 -13.49 -18.75 -31.97
N LEU A 8 -13.80 -20.00 -31.58
CA LEU A 8 -13.87 -20.38 -30.16
C LEU A 8 -12.50 -20.69 -29.53
N ALA A 9 -11.46 -20.92 -30.36
CA ALA A 9 -10.12 -21.23 -29.86
C ALA A 9 -9.32 -19.99 -29.42
N THR A 10 -9.72 -18.77 -29.84
CA THR A 10 -9.04 -17.52 -29.44
C THR A 10 -9.62 -16.91 -28.16
N LEU A 11 -10.82 -17.33 -27.72
CA LEU A 11 -11.45 -16.84 -26.49
C LEU A 11 -10.99 -17.57 -25.21
N SER A 12 -10.32 -18.71 -25.34
CA SER A 12 -9.89 -19.52 -24.19
C SER A 12 -8.55 -19.07 -23.58
N LEU A 13 -7.83 -18.13 -24.21
CA LEU A 13 -6.51 -17.68 -23.76
C LEU A 13 -6.50 -16.37 -22.96
N THR A 14 -7.66 -15.78 -22.64
CA THR A 14 -7.75 -14.58 -21.79
C THR A 14 -8.17 -14.87 -20.34
N GLY A 15 -8.25 -16.16 -19.97
CA GLY A 15 -8.78 -16.62 -18.68
C GLY A 15 -7.92 -16.37 -17.42
N CYS A 16 -6.69 -15.86 -17.52
CA CYS A 16 -5.80 -15.72 -16.35
C CYS A 16 -5.58 -14.28 -15.84
N ILE A 17 -6.20 -13.26 -16.45
CA ILE A 17 -5.96 -11.85 -16.08
C ILE A 17 -7.03 -11.32 -15.10
N PHE A 18 -8.22 -11.94 -15.08
CA PHE A 18 -9.35 -11.45 -14.28
C PHE A 18 -9.17 -11.61 -12.76
N GLY A 19 -8.36 -12.58 -12.30
CA GLY A 19 -8.01 -12.72 -10.88
C GLY A 19 -7.13 -11.56 -10.39
N LYS A 20 -6.04 -11.29 -11.12
CA LYS A 20 -5.07 -10.23 -10.82
C LYS A 20 -5.72 -8.83 -10.77
N SER A 21 -6.69 -8.56 -11.63
CA SER A 21 -7.39 -7.27 -11.66
C SER A 21 -8.10 -6.93 -10.34
N SER A 22 -8.68 -7.92 -9.65
CA SER A 22 -9.36 -7.71 -8.37
C SER A 22 -8.37 -7.38 -7.25
N GLU A 23 -7.19 -8.01 -7.25
CA GLU A 23 -6.13 -7.80 -6.26
C GLU A 23 -5.46 -6.45 -6.44
N VAL A 24 -5.17 -6.07 -7.70
CA VAL A 24 -4.69 -4.72 -8.06
C VAL A 24 -5.64 -3.66 -7.52
N LYS A 25 -6.95 -3.82 -7.74
CA LYS A 25 -7.94 -2.85 -7.28
C LYS A 25 -8.00 -2.74 -5.74
N ARG A 26 -7.84 -3.85 -5.02
CA ARG A 26 -7.75 -3.83 -3.54
C ARG A 26 -6.49 -3.11 -3.08
N ALA A 27 -5.34 -3.42 -3.70
CA ALA A 27 -4.07 -2.78 -3.40
C ALA A 27 -4.08 -1.27 -3.71
N GLU A 28 -4.65 -0.85 -4.84
CA GLU A 28 -4.85 0.56 -5.19
C GLU A 28 -5.72 1.29 -4.15
N LYS A 29 -6.78 0.63 -3.67
CA LYS A 29 -7.64 1.20 -2.61
C LYS A 29 -6.85 1.40 -1.30
N VAL A 30 -5.98 0.45 -0.93
CA VAL A 30 -5.11 0.63 0.25
C VAL A 30 -4.11 1.77 0.01
N LEU A 31 -3.52 1.87 -1.18
CA LEU A 31 -2.60 2.95 -1.55
C LEU A 31 -3.24 4.34 -1.43
N GLN A 32 -4.53 4.48 -1.76
CA GLN A 32 -5.27 5.73 -1.59
C GLN A 32 -5.33 6.20 -0.13
N ASN A 33 -5.19 5.30 0.84
CA ASN A 33 -5.15 5.63 2.27
C ASN A 33 -3.77 6.11 2.76
N PHE A 34 -2.73 6.11 1.91
CA PHE A 34 -1.39 6.64 2.23
C PHE A 34 -1.41 8.17 2.26
N GLN A 35 -2.09 8.70 3.27
CA GLN A 35 -2.25 10.10 3.54
C GLN A 35 -2.00 10.33 5.03
N CYS A 36 -0.90 11.01 5.31
CA CYS A 36 -0.49 11.36 6.65
C CYS A 36 -1.03 12.75 6.98
N HIS A 37 -1.93 12.81 7.97
CA HIS A 37 -2.64 14.02 8.37
C HIS A 37 -2.21 14.45 9.77
N ASN A 38 -2.45 15.72 10.11
CA ASN A 38 -2.11 16.32 11.41
C ASN A 38 -0.61 16.36 11.71
N ILE A 39 0.25 16.46 10.69
CA ILE A 39 1.65 16.84 10.90
C ILE A 39 1.72 18.36 10.83
N GLU A 40 2.01 19.00 11.96
CA GLU A 40 2.30 20.42 11.97
C GLU A 40 3.75 20.65 11.52
N SER A 41 3.93 20.98 10.24
CA SER A 41 5.25 21.16 9.63
C SER A 41 6.08 22.29 10.27
N SER A 42 5.42 23.24 10.96
CA SER A 42 6.04 24.30 11.75
C SER A 42 6.61 23.82 13.09
N GLU A 43 6.02 22.77 13.68
CA GLU A 43 6.45 22.19 14.97
C GLU A 43 7.34 20.96 14.80
N LEU A 44 7.49 20.46 13.57
CA LEU A 44 8.33 19.32 13.28
C LEU A 44 9.80 19.71 13.46
N ALA A 45 10.31 19.50 14.68
CA ALA A 45 11.72 19.70 15.01
C ALA A 45 12.57 18.98 13.96
N THR A 46 13.42 19.71 13.25
CA THR A 46 14.29 19.25 12.16
C THR A 46 15.47 18.41 12.68
N SER A 47 15.12 17.33 13.37
CA SER A 47 16.04 16.32 13.86
C SER A 47 16.31 15.27 12.77
N SER A 48 17.41 14.52 12.95
CA SER A 48 17.69 13.33 12.14
C SER A 48 16.55 12.31 12.20
N ILE A 49 15.86 12.24 13.34
CA ILE A 49 14.72 11.35 13.57
C ILE A 49 13.50 11.75 12.76
N SER A 50 13.10 13.02 12.75
CA SER A 50 11.96 13.46 11.93
C SER A 50 12.26 13.32 10.44
N THR A 51 13.49 13.62 10.03
CA THR A 51 13.95 13.40 8.65
C THR A 51 13.85 11.92 8.25
N PHE A 52 14.27 11.00 9.12
CA PHE A 52 14.17 9.57 8.89
C PHE A 52 12.72 9.12 8.69
N TYR A 53 11.80 9.55 9.54
CA TYR A 53 10.39 9.17 9.39
C TYR A 53 9.73 9.79 8.16
N GLN A 54 10.10 11.03 7.79
CA GLN A 54 9.64 11.64 6.53
C GLN A 54 10.10 10.84 5.31
N GLN A 55 11.37 10.43 5.29
CA GLN A 55 11.90 9.57 4.23
C GLN A 55 11.20 8.20 4.24
N SER A 56 10.92 7.64 5.41
CA SER A 56 10.17 6.39 5.55
C SER A 56 8.75 6.50 4.98
N LEU A 57 8.04 7.62 5.20
CA LEU A 57 6.72 7.86 4.60
C LEU A 57 6.78 7.84 3.06
N ALA A 58 7.73 8.59 2.49
CA ALA A 58 7.93 8.66 1.05
C ALA A 58 8.28 7.28 0.47
N ALA A 59 9.27 6.61 1.05
CA ALA A 59 9.74 5.31 0.59
C ALA A 59 8.67 4.21 0.69
N ASN A 60 7.85 4.19 1.75
CA ASN A 60 6.78 3.20 1.87
C ASN A 60 5.67 3.43 0.84
N LYS A 61 5.28 4.68 0.60
CA LYS A 61 4.29 5.03 -0.43
C LYS A 61 4.79 4.70 -1.83
N GLU A 62 6.02 5.07 -2.15
CA GLU A 62 6.65 4.80 -3.44
C GLU A 62 6.79 3.31 -3.71
N LYS A 63 7.26 2.52 -2.73
CA LYS A 63 7.39 1.06 -2.87
C LYS A 63 6.03 0.39 -3.08
N ALA A 64 5.00 0.79 -2.33
CA ALA A 64 3.64 0.27 -2.51
C ALA A 64 3.10 0.55 -3.92
N ALA A 65 3.29 1.77 -4.44
CA ALA A 65 2.91 2.11 -5.81
C ALA A 65 3.71 1.30 -6.85
N SER A 66 5.02 1.16 -6.64
CA SER A 66 5.89 0.38 -7.51
C SER A 66 5.48 -1.09 -7.58
N TYR A 67 5.11 -1.71 -6.45
CA TYR A 67 4.65 -3.10 -6.44
C TYR A 67 3.34 -3.28 -7.20
N ILE A 68 2.41 -2.33 -7.11
CA ILE A 68 1.16 -2.35 -7.89
C ILE A 68 1.46 -2.30 -9.38
N GLU A 69 2.37 -1.42 -9.83
CA GLU A 69 2.74 -1.31 -11.25
C GLU A 69 3.46 -2.57 -11.76
N GLN A 70 4.42 -3.11 -11.01
CA GLN A 70 5.11 -4.34 -11.38
C GLN A 70 4.13 -5.52 -11.48
N TYR A 71 3.20 -5.65 -10.53
CA TYR A 71 2.17 -6.70 -10.58
C TYR A 71 1.20 -6.53 -11.77
N LYS A 72 0.87 -5.27 -12.14
CA LYS A 72 0.11 -4.96 -13.37
C LYS A 72 0.86 -5.35 -14.64
N ASN A 73 2.19 -5.24 -14.63
CA ASN A 73 3.05 -5.67 -15.73
C ASN A 73 3.25 -7.19 -15.80
N GLY A 74 2.65 -7.94 -14.85
CA GLY A 74 2.73 -9.39 -14.80
C GLY A 74 3.95 -9.92 -14.04
N GLU A 75 4.67 -9.06 -13.33
CA GLU A 75 5.76 -9.47 -12.45
C GLU A 75 5.20 -10.03 -11.15
N ASP A 76 5.49 -11.29 -10.88
CA ASP A 76 5.11 -11.97 -9.65
C ASP A 76 6.27 -11.90 -8.66
N LEU A 77 6.25 -10.87 -7.81
CA LEU A 77 7.36 -10.53 -6.93
C LEU A 77 7.27 -11.19 -5.55
N PHE A 78 6.10 -11.75 -5.20
CA PHE A 78 5.79 -12.17 -3.84
C PHE A 78 4.99 -13.47 -3.81
N ASP A 79 5.31 -14.35 -2.87
CA ASP A 79 4.54 -15.59 -2.63
C ASP A 79 3.22 -15.35 -1.86
N ILE A 80 2.81 -14.08 -1.69
CA ILE A 80 1.62 -13.64 -0.96
C ILE A 80 0.82 -12.61 -1.80
N PRO A 81 -0.50 -12.45 -1.56
CA PRO A 81 -1.33 -11.52 -2.32
C PRO A 81 -0.82 -10.08 -2.29
N LEU A 82 -0.92 -9.38 -3.43
CA LEU A 82 -0.44 -8.00 -3.57
C LEU A 82 -1.04 -7.04 -2.53
N ASP A 83 -2.33 -7.19 -2.20
CA ASP A 83 -3.00 -6.34 -1.24
C ASP A 83 -2.48 -6.52 0.18
N GLU A 84 -2.02 -7.73 0.55
CA GLU A 84 -1.37 -7.98 1.83
C GLU A 84 0.00 -7.28 1.91
N VAL A 85 0.79 -7.33 0.84
CA VAL A 85 2.09 -6.62 0.78
C VAL A 85 1.89 -5.12 0.93
N VAL A 86 0.92 -4.56 0.21
CA VAL A 86 0.61 -3.12 0.29
C VAL A 86 0.06 -2.75 1.66
N GLN A 87 -0.74 -3.62 2.29
CA GLN A 87 -1.22 -3.44 3.66
C GLN A 87 -0.07 -3.43 4.67
N GLN A 88 0.93 -4.31 4.53
CA GLN A 88 2.12 -4.30 5.38
C GLN A 88 2.91 -2.98 5.24
N LYS A 89 3.08 -2.49 4.01
CA LYS A 89 3.70 -1.16 3.78
C LYS A 89 2.87 -0.04 4.39
N TYR A 90 1.55 -0.16 4.37
CA TYR A 90 0.65 0.81 4.98
C TYR A 90 0.79 0.87 6.51
N GLN A 91 1.01 -0.27 7.18
CA GLN A 91 1.26 -0.28 8.63
C GLN A 91 2.55 0.46 9.00
N LEU A 92 3.63 0.23 8.24
CA LEU A 92 4.89 0.95 8.44
C LEU A 92 4.75 2.45 8.16
N TYR A 93 3.97 2.80 7.14
CA TYR A 93 3.61 4.19 6.84
C TYR A 93 2.87 4.83 8.02
N ILE A 94 1.88 4.15 8.61
CA ILE A 94 1.14 4.65 9.78
C ILE A 94 2.07 4.88 10.98
N GLN A 95 2.97 3.95 11.26
CA GLN A 95 3.91 4.10 12.39
C GLN A 95 4.85 5.29 12.20
N ALA A 96 5.38 5.47 10.99
CA ALA A 96 6.21 6.64 10.67
C ALA A 96 5.41 7.95 10.76
N CYS A 97 4.14 7.92 10.36
CA CYS A 97 3.23 9.05 10.41
C CYS A 97 2.95 9.46 11.88
N GLN A 98 2.62 8.47 12.73
CA GLN A 98 2.42 8.67 14.17
C GLN A 98 3.67 9.20 14.86
N ALA A 99 4.86 8.70 14.51
CA ALA A 99 6.13 9.17 15.07
C ALA A 99 6.45 10.63 14.70
N LEU A 100 5.88 11.14 13.60
CA LEU A 100 5.97 12.55 13.19
C LEU A 100 4.88 13.43 13.83
N GLY A 101 4.05 12.88 14.71
CA GLY A 101 3.00 13.60 15.40
C GLY A 101 1.65 13.59 14.69
N GLY A 102 1.46 12.80 13.60
CA GLY A 102 0.20 12.75 12.88
C GLY A 102 -0.36 11.34 12.72
N ILE A 103 -1.47 11.00 13.37
CA ILE A 103 -2.76 10.46 12.86
C ILE A 103 -3.74 10.50 14.07
N SER A 104 -4.98 10.97 13.94
CA SER A 104 -6.06 10.68 14.91
C SER A 104 -7.46 10.74 14.28
N THR A 105 -8.21 9.64 14.41
CA THR A 105 -9.68 9.65 14.48
C THR A 105 -10.06 8.87 15.75
N THR A 106 -10.52 9.57 16.79
CA THR A 106 -10.67 9.06 18.18
C THR A 106 -11.29 7.66 18.29
N LYS A 107 -10.54 6.68 18.83
CA LYS A 107 -10.83 5.96 20.10
C LYS A 107 -9.80 4.83 20.37
N GLU A 108 -8.86 5.05 21.28
CA GLU A 108 -8.66 4.29 22.54
C GLU A 108 -7.43 4.86 23.29
N PRO A 109 -7.48 5.07 24.63
CA PRO A 109 -6.38 5.64 25.37
C PRO A 109 -5.35 4.56 25.67
N ILE A 110 -4.15 4.70 25.11
CA ILE A 110 -2.98 3.98 25.62
C ILE A 110 -2.56 4.70 26.89
N ALA A 111 -3.07 4.20 28.03
CA ALA A 111 -2.55 4.54 29.33
C ALA A 111 -1.10 4.03 29.41
N VAL A 112 -0.14 4.93 29.20
CA VAL A 112 1.24 4.69 29.64
C VAL A 112 1.28 5.05 31.11
N THR A 113 1.06 4.04 31.97
CA THR A 113 1.46 4.10 33.37
C THR A 113 2.99 4.10 33.41
N SER A 114 3.58 5.30 33.33
CA SER A 114 4.94 5.51 33.83
C SER A 114 4.88 5.37 35.33
N THR A 115 5.36 4.23 35.83
CA THR A 115 5.61 4.01 37.25
C THR A 115 7.06 4.42 37.50
N GLU A 116 7.26 5.54 38.17
CA GLU A 116 8.41 5.79 39.03
C GLU A 116 7.89 6.15 40.42
#